data_AF-A0A7C4ZJG3-F1
#
_entry.id   AF-A0A7C4ZJG3-F1
#
_cell.length_a   1.000
_cell.length_b   1.000
_cell.length_c   1.000
_cell.angle_alpha   90.00
_cell.angle_beta   90.00
_cell.angle_gamma   90.00
#
_symmetry.space_group_name_H-M   'P 1'
#
loop_
_entity.id
_entity.type
_entity.pdbx_description
1 polymer ?
#
loop_
_entity_poly.entity_id
_entity_poly.type
_entity_poly.pdbx_seq_one_letter_code
_entity_poly.pdbx_strand_id
1 'polypeptide(L)'
;MRFGGGALATLLALGACGEGVADRQPMAGADPGRGREIIARLGCASCHVIPGVEWPKGRVGPSLQGFASRSLIAGLYANEPDILVEFVRNAPAYAPAAGMPPMPLTEPEARDVAAYLYTLR
;
A
#
# COMPACT_ATOMS: atom_id res chain seq x y z
N MET A 1 54.18 15.48 31.23
CA MET A 1 54.48 16.22 29.99
C MET A 1 54.43 15.27 28.80
N ARG A 2 53.80 15.72 27.70
CA ARG A 2 53.73 15.16 26.34
C ARG A 2 52.51 14.29 26.00
N PHE A 3 51.60 15.00 25.33
CA PHE A 3 50.47 14.54 24.53
C PHE A 3 50.94 13.84 23.24
N GLY A 4 50.16 12.86 22.77
CA GLY A 4 50.07 12.42 21.39
C GLY A 4 48.73 11.69 21.25
N GLY A 5 47.74 12.14 20.47
CA GLY A 5 47.83 12.82 19.19
C GLY A 5 47.67 11.78 18.08
N GLY A 6 46.43 11.34 17.84
CA GLY A 6 46.10 10.37 16.81
C GLY A 6 44.63 10.48 16.45
N ALA A 7 44.33 11.38 15.52
CA ALA A 7 43.04 11.50 14.84
C ALA A 7 42.88 10.40 13.77
N LEU A 8 41.68 10.36 13.15
CA LEU A 8 41.17 9.50 12.08
C LEU A 8 40.45 8.23 12.56
N ALA A 9 39.24 7.91 12.09
CA ALA A 9 38.38 8.55 11.11
C ALA A 9 36.92 8.15 11.40
N THR A 10 36.05 9.14 11.39
CA THR A 10 34.60 8.98 11.37
C THR A 10 34.19 8.41 10.01
N LEU A 11 33.87 7.12 9.95
CA LEU A 11 33.10 6.54 8.85
C LEU A 11 31.63 6.52 9.28
N LEU A 12 30.95 7.67 9.18
CA LEU A 12 29.49 7.68 9.13
C LEU A 12 29.09 7.14 7.75
N ALA A 13 28.70 5.88 7.71
CA ALA A 13 27.99 5.32 6.56
C ALA A 13 26.55 5.89 6.54
N LEU A 14 26.37 7.08 5.95
CA LEU A 14 25.06 7.50 5.44
C LEU A 14 24.87 6.86 4.07
N GLY A 15 24.22 5.70 4.03
CA GLY A 15 23.92 5.02 2.78
C GLY A 15 22.74 4.09 2.93
N ALA A 16 21.53 4.65 2.91
CA ALA A 16 20.31 3.94 2.49
C ALA A 16 19.16 4.95 2.28
N CYS A 17 19.37 5.95 1.40
CA CYS A 17 18.23 6.63 0.78
C CYS A 17 17.91 5.90 -0.52
N GLY A 18 16.90 5.04 -0.47
CA GLY A 18 16.21 4.55 -1.65
C GLY A 18 16.57 3.13 -2.06
N GLU A 19 16.09 2.14 -1.30
CA GLU A 19 15.62 0.94 -1.99
C GLU A 19 14.33 1.33 -2.71
N GLY A 20 14.45 1.60 -4.01
CA GLY A 20 13.35 1.91 -4.89
C GLY A 20 12.27 0.84 -4.78
N VAL A 21 11.02 1.25 -5.05
CA VAL A 21 9.80 0.44 -5.03
C VAL A 21 10.06 -0.92 -5.68
N ALA A 22 10.49 -1.89 -4.87
CA ALA A 22 10.77 -3.23 -5.32
C ALA A 22 9.45 -3.77 -5.87
N ASP A 23 9.51 -4.43 -7.02
CA ASP A 23 8.35 -5.09 -7.60
C ASP A 23 7.77 -6.02 -6.52
N ARG A 24 6.63 -5.61 -5.96
CA ARG A 24 6.08 -6.27 -4.78
C ARG A 24 5.76 -7.68 -5.18
N GLN A 25 6.39 -8.61 -4.48
CA GLN A 25 6.30 -10.02 -4.80
C GLN A 25 4.82 -10.45 -4.87
N PRO A 26 4.48 -11.40 -5.75
CA PRO A 26 3.15 -11.97 -5.80
C PRO A 26 2.72 -12.42 -4.40
N MET A 27 1.57 -11.94 -3.93
CA MET A 27 1.03 -12.35 -2.63
C MET A 27 0.62 -13.82 -2.71
N ALA A 28 1.45 -14.72 -2.16
CA ALA A 28 1.20 -16.16 -2.22
C ALA A 28 -0.21 -16.51 -1.69
N GLY A 29 -0.94 -17.31 -2.47
CA GLY A 29 -2.30 -17.74 -2.18
C GLY A 29 -3.40 -16.70 -2.48
N ALA A 30 -3.05 -15.50 -2.95
CA ALA A 30 -4.00 -14.48 -3.37
C ALA A 30 -4.21 -14.48 -4.90
N ASP A 31 -5.43 -14.18 -5.32
CA ASP A 31 -5.86 -14.13 -6.72
C ASP A 31 -6.34 -12.71 -7.06
N PRO A 32 -5.60 -11.96 -7.90
CA PRO A 32 -5.99 -10.60 -8.30
C PRO A 32 -7.28 -10.57 -9.13
N GLY A 33 -7.61 -11.65 -9.86
CA GLY A 33 -8.87 -11.78 -10.58
C GLY A 33 -10.07 -11.79 -9.65
N ARG A 34 -10.02 -12.60 -8.58
CA ARG A 34 -11.02 -12.58 -7.50
C ARG A 34 -11.03 -11.23 -6.78
N GLY A 35 -9.86 -10.62 -6.58
CA GLY A 35 -9.74 -9.29 -5.99
C GLY A 35 -10.54 -8.22 -6.76
N ARG A 36 -10.43 -8.21 -8.09
CA ARG A 36 -11.23 -7.32 -8.96
C ARG A 36 -12.73 -7.52 -8.78
N GLU A 37 -13.18 -8.77 -8.70
CA GLU A 37 -14.60 -9.11 -8.52
C GLU A 37 -15.12 -8.63 -7.17
N ILE A 38 -14.32 -8.81 -6.11
CA ILE A 38 -14.63 -8.32 -4.76
C ILE A 38 -14.71 -6.79 -4.75
N ILE A 39 -13.75 -6.09 -5.35
CA ILE A 39 -13.73 -4.63 -5.48
C ILE A 39 -15.01 -4.11 -6.15
N ALA A 40 -15.45 -4.77 -7.22
CA ALA A 40 -16.68 -4.42 -7.91
C ALA A 40 -17.91 -4.69 -7.04
N ARG A 41 -18.00 -5.87 -6.41
CA ARG A 41 -19.12 -6.29 -5.56
C ARG A 41 -19.30 -5.40 -4.33
N LEU A 42 -18.21 -5.02 -3.68
CA LEU A 42 -18.23 -4.18 -2.46
C LEU A 42 -18.29 -2.69 -2.77
N GLY A 43 -18.36 -2.30 -4.04
CA GLY A 43 -18.59 -0.91 -4.43
C GLY A 43 -17.41 0.02 -4.15
N CYS A 44 -16.17 -0.48 -4.13
CA CYS A 44 -14.98 0.36 -3.91
C CYS A 44 -14.88 1.51 -4.93
N ALA A 45 -15.39 1.29 -6.14
CA ALA A 45 -15.40 2.26 -7.23
C ALA A 45 -16.39 3.43 -7.00
N SER A 46 -17.27 3.36 -5.99
CA SER A 46 -18.13 4.49 -5.58
C SER A 46 -17.33 5.66 -5.02
N CYS A 47 -16.16 5.37 -4.44
CA CYS A 47 -15.25 6.37 -3.87
C CYS A 47 -13.98 6.56 -4.70
N HIS A 48 -13.50 5.53 -5.39
CA HIS A 48 -12.22 5.54 -6.09
C HIS A 48 -12.37 5.37 -7.62
N VAL A 49 -11.45 5.96 -8.37
CA VAL A 49 -11.19 5.54 -9.76
C VAL A 49 -10.25 4.34 -9.74
N ILE A 50 -10.65 3.23 -10.33
CA ILE A 50 -9.91 1.97 -10.30
C ILE A 50 -9.77 1.43 -11.73
N PRO A 51 -8.55 1.32 -12.29
CA PRO A 51 -8.37 0.66 -13.58
C PRO A 51 -8.99 -0.74 -13.57
N GLY A 52 -9.67 -1.13 -14.65
CA GLY A 52 -10.36 -2.43 -14.75
C GLY A 52 -11.74 -2.51 -14.07
N VAL A 53 -12.22 -1.43 -13.44
CA VAL A 53 -13.59 -1.31 -12.90
C VAL A 53 -14.21 -0.04 -13.46
N GLU A 54 -15.07 -0.20 -14.48
CA GLU A 54 -15.49 0.92 -15.33
C GLU A 54 -16.56 1.85 -14.72
N TRP A 55 -17.38 1.38 -13.79
CA TRP A 55 -18.40 2.23 -13.17
C TRP A 55 -18.79 1.70 -11.78
N PRO A 56 -19.09 2.57 -10.80
CA PRO A 56 -18.91 4.03 -10.82
C PRO A 56 -17.43 4.48 -10.83
N LYS A 57 -17.15 5.76 -11.11
CA LYS A 57 -15.79 6.36 -11.10
C LYS A 57 -15.69 7.45 -10.03
N GLY A 58 -15.85 7.05 -8.77
CA GLY A 58 -15.85 7.95 -7.62
C GLY A 58 -14.53 8.71 -7.44
N ARG A 59 -14.61 9.89 -6.82
CA ARG A 59 -13.44 10.73 -6.50
C ARG A 59 -13.44 11.28 -5.08
N VAL A 60 -14.19 10.63 -4.19
CA VAL A 60 -14.13 10.91 -2.75
C VAL A 60 -12.77 10.48 -2.21
N GLY A 61 -12.33 9.28 -2.59
CA GLY A 61 -10.96 8.81 -2.42
C GLY A 61 -10.08 9.15 -3.62
N PRO A 62 -8.75 9.09 -3.47
CA PRO A 62 -7.83 9.26 -4.60
C PRO A 62 -8.01 8.16 -5.64
N SER A 63 -7.60 8.42 -6.89
CA SER A 63 -7.45 7.35 -7.89
C SER A 63 -6.56 6.23 -7.33
N LEU A 64 -6.81 4.97 -7.68
CA LEU A 64 -5.97 3.82 -7.37
C LEU A 64 -5.07 3.41 -8.56
N GLN A 65 -5.08 4.17 -9.66
CA GLN A 65 -4.09 4.01 -10.72
C GLN A 65 -2.67 4.19 -10.17
N GLY A 66 -1.73 3.36 -10.63
CA GLY A 66 -0.35 3.36 -10.16
C GLY A 66 -0.18 3.04 -8.69
N PHE A 67 -1.18 2.41 -8.03
CA PHE A 67 -1.08 2.04 -6.62
C PHE A 67 0.15 1.17 -6.33
N ALA A 68 0.46 0.23 -7.21
CA ALA A 68 1.64 -0.63 -7.10
C ALA A 68 2.97 0.14 -7.10
N SER A 69 3.01 1.37 -7.60
CA SER A 69 4.20 2.20 -7.59
C SER A 69 4.30 3.13 -6.38
N ARG A 70 3.30 3.14 -5.48
CA ARG A 70 3.30 4.02 -4.30
C ARG A 70 4.16 3.45 -3.19
N SER A 71 4.99 4.27 -2.56
CA SER A 71 5.73 3.88 -1.36
C SER A 71 4.85 3.83 -0.11
N LEU A 72 3.75 4.58 -0.08
CA LEU A 72 2.90 4.75 1.10
C LEU A 72 1.42 4.42 0.82
N ILE A 73 0.78 3.78 1.80
CA ILE A 73 -0.68 3.61 1.90
C ILE A 73 -1.25 4.84 2.60
N ALA A 74 -2.22 5.49 1.96
CA ALA A 74 -2.86 6.72 2.44
C ALA A 74 -1.89 7.87 2.80
N GLY A 75 -0.63 7.80 2.34
CA GLY A 75 0.42 8.76 2.71
C GLY A 75 0.95 8.60 4.14
N LEU A 76 0.60 7.52 4.85
CA LEU A 76 0.87 7.36 6.28
C LEU A 76 1.72 6.13 6.60
N TYR A 77 1.48 5.01 5.92
CA TYR A 77 2.12 3.74 6.24
C TYR A 77 2.93 3.24 5.06
N ALA A 78 4.03 2.52 5.33
CA ALA A 78 4.76 1.81 4.28
C ALA A 78 3.79 0.89 3.53
N ASN A 79 3.88 0.90 2.20
CA ASN A 79 3.05 0.06 1.35
C ASN A 79 3.58 -1.38 1.34
N GLU A 80 3.30 -2.08 2.44
CA GLU A 80 3.63 -3.47 2.69
C GLU A 80 2.37 -4.34 2.60
N PRO A 81 2.46 -5.58 2.10
CA PRO A 81 1.30 -6.45 1.90
C PRO A 81 0.41 -6.62 3.14
N ASP A 82 1.00 -6.92 4.30
CA ASP A 82 0.23 -7.19 5.52
C ASP A 82 -0.46 -5.92 6.05
N ILE A 83 0.18 -4.77 5.92
CA ILE A 83 -0.42 -3.47 6.29
C ILE A 83 -1.57 -3.16 5.33
N LEU A 84 -1.40 -3.39 4.03
CA LEU A 84 -2.45 -3.14 3.05
C LEU A 84 -3.68 -4.01 3.29
N VAL A 85 -3.49 -5.30 3.59
CA VAL A 85 -4.57 -6.24 3.91
C VAL A 85 -5.41 -5.71 5.07
N GLU A 86 -4.77 -5.31 6.16
CA GLU A 86 -5.47 -4.78 7.33
C GLU A 86 -6.09 -3.40 7.06
N PHE A 87 -5.40 -2.54 6.32
CA PHE A 87 -5.91 -1.23 5.94
C PHE A 87 -7.19 -1.32 5.10
N VAL A 88 -7.23 -2.22 4.10
CA VAL A 88 -8.41 -2.35 3.23
C VAL A 88 -9.60 -2.92 3.99
N ARG A 89 -9.37 -3.72 5.04
CA ARG A 89 -10.42 -4.22 5.93
C ARG A 89 -10.93 -3.15 6.88
N ASN A 90 -10.04 -2.34 7.47
CA ASN A 90 -10.40 -1.36 8.49
C ASN A 90 -9.53 -0.10 8.41
N ALA A 91 -9.73 0.69 7.37
CA ALA A 91 -9.01 1.95 7.18
C ALA A 91 -9.14 2.91 8.38
N PRO A 92 -10.29 3.05 9.08
CA PRO A 92 -10.38 3.94 10.24
C PRO A 92 -9.45 3.62 11.40
N ALA A 93 -9.01 2.36 11.57
CA ALA A 93 -8.05 1.99 12.60
C ALA A 93 -6.62 2.50 12.32
N TYR A 94 -6.32 2.83 11.06
CA TYR A 94 -5.01 3.30 10.60
C TYR A 94 -5.05 4.80 10.23
N ALA A 95 -6.09 5.21 9.53
CA ALA A 95 -6.28 6.56 9.00
C ALA A 95 -7.71 7.05 9.26
N PRO A 96 -8.07 7.38 10.51
CA PRO A 96 -9.44 7.78 10.87
C PRO A 96 -9.93 9.01 10.11
N ALA A 97 -9.02 9.90 9.71
CA ALA A 97 -9.34 11.09 8.93
C ALA A 97 -9.57 10.82 7.42
N ALA A 98 -9.29 9.61 6.92
CA ALA A 98 -9.39 9.29 5.48
C ALA A 98 -10.83 9.06 4.99
N GLY A 99 -11.80 8.89 5.90
CA GLY A 99 -13.22 8.73 5.56
C GLY A 99 -13.60 7.40 4.89
N MET A 100 -12.63 6.54 4.55
CA MET A 100 -12.89 5.17 4.08
C MET A 100 -13.47 4.35 5.24
N PRO A 101 -14.67 3.74 5.11
CA PRO A 101 -15.29 2.96 6.17
C PRO A 101 -14.61 1.61 6.35
N PRO A 102 -14.90 0.87 7.46
CA PRO A 102 -14.57 -0.53 7.55
C PRO A 102 -15.29 -1.33 6.46
N MET A 103 -14.58 -2.22 5.78
CA MET A 103 -15.11 -3.01 4.68
C MET A 103 -15.48 -4.41 5.16
N PRO A 104 -16.60 -5.00 4.69
CA PRO A 104 -17.02 -6.35 5.08
C PRO A 104 -16.19 -7.41 4.34
N LEU A 105 -14.89 -7.45 4.64
CA LEU A 105 -13.90 -8.34 4.03
C LEU A 105 -13.38 -9.35 5.07
N THR A 106 -13.40 -10.62 4.69
CA THR A 106 -12.54 -11.62 5.35
C THR A 106 -11.06 -11.35 5.02
N GLU A 107 -10.15 -11.90 5.82
CA GLU A 107 -8.71 -11.74 5.54
C GLU A 107 -8.31 -12.31 4.16
N PRO A 108 -8.76 -13.51 3.73
CA PRO A 108 -8.45 -14.01 2.38
C PRO A 108 -8.96 -13.11 1.26
N GLU A 109 -10.18 -12.56 1.39
CA GLU A 109 -10.72 -11.62 0.41
C GLU A 109 -9.90 -10.33 0.36
N ALA A 110 -9.46 -9.82 1.51
CA ALA A 110 -8.61 -8.64 1.56
C ALA A 110 -7.23 -8.88 0.93
N ARG A 111 -6.68 -10.11 1.04
CA ARG A 111 -5.46 -10.51 0.32
C ARG A 111 -5.66 -10.52 -1.19
N ASP A 112 -6.78 -11.04 -1.68
CA ASP A 112 -7.13 -10.99 -3.10
C ASP A 112 -7.26 -9.54 -3.60
N VAL A 113 -7.92 -8.66 -2.82
CA VAL A 113 -8.04 -7.23 -3.13
C VAL A 113 -6.66 -6.56 -3.16
N ALA A 114 -5.82 -6.78 -2.16
CA ALA A 114 -4.46 -6.25 -2.11
C ALA A 114 -3.62 -6.73 -3.31
N ALA A 115 -3.73 -8.01 -3.68
CA ALA A 115 -3.08 -8.56 -4.86
C ALA A 115 -3.51 -7.84 -6.13
N TYR A 116 -4.81 -7.54 -6.30
CA TYR A 116 -5.30 -6.74 -7.43
C TYR A 116 -4.71 -5.33 -7.41
N LEU A 117 -4.69 -4.64 -6.26
CA LEU A 117 -4.11 -3.30 -6.16
C LEU A 117 -2.63 -3.27 -6.54
N TYR A 118 -1.88 -4.34 -6.25
CA TYR A 118 -0.49 -4.47 -6.69
C TYR A 118 -0.30 -4.80 -8.18
N THR A 119 -1.37 -5.06 -8.93
CA THR A 119 -1.33 -5.10 -10.40
C THR A 119 -1.47 -3.71 -11.04
N LEU A 120 -1.91 -2.70 -10.29
CA LEU A 120 -2.21 -1.37 -10.80
C LEU A 120 -0.94 -0.51 -10.89
N ARG A 121 -0.29 -0.51 -12.05
CA ARG A 121 0.86 0.36 -12.38
C ARG A 121 0.43 1.67 -13.05
#